data_AF-A0AA37JL90-F1
#
_entry.id   AF-A0AA37JL90-F1
#
_cell.length_a   1.000
_cell.length_b   1.000
_cell.length_c   1.000
_cell.angle_alpha   90.00
_cell.angle_beta   90.00
_cell.angle_gamma   90.00
#
_symmetry.space_group_name_H-M   'P 1'
#
loop_
_entity.id
_entity.type
_entity.pdbx_description
1 polymer ?
#
loop_
_entity_poly.entity_id
_entity_poly.type
_entity_poly.pdbx_seq_one_letter_code
_entity_poly.pdbx_strand_id
1 'polypeptide(L)'
;MKEFSELVKRFDRIRTYVRDFYVYGFKTREDYSEGSGRTYDNERRRIESWFSPYIHSEYNEERKKTVAIIVHSNRIAVNPLFSVWKSKSFTSNDIMLHFFILDLFGNGSFYTADETADELQNRYGILFDSQTVRKKLVEYESLGILSVRKEGRRLLYGRLENCCGDKENASSNLHWTGPAEELTRSPGFIDMVSFYQGCAPFGFIGSTILDNLQKENTVFRLKHDFLVHTLEDEILLELLRAMREHKEIRLENKSAKTGRTELTEGIPLKILVSTQTGRRYVVVYQTRTKRFSSFRLDYLLSVSLLASEEKSLEAPYEQHKNDLEKNLPKTWGVSFGDGRRKERLEMLSFTLSLNEEREAHIISRLEREGRGGTITRLDHGVWRYTRECFDCNELMPWVKTFTGRILSFSCSNSMIEKKFFRDMERMAKMYAESPPHVHSAECAKSPPHIHSADREVNNDGA
;
A
#
# COMPACT_ATOMS: atom_id res chain seq x y z
N MET A 1 2.01 -31.68 16.86
CA MET A 1 2.30 -30.93 15.60
C MET A 1 1.29 -29.80 15.53
N LYS A 2 1.66 -28.53 15.29
CA LYS A 2 0.63 -27.47 15.14
C LYS A 2 -0.25 -27.81 13.94
N GLU A 3 -1.53 -28.01 14.17
CA GLU A 3 -2.53 -28.17 13.11
C GLU A 3 -2.57 -26.90 12.25
N PHE A 4 -2.93 -27.09 10.97
CA PHE A 4 -3.12 -25.98 10.06
C PHE A 4 -4.29 -25.12 10.56
N SER A 5 -4.09 -23.81 10.61
CA SER A 5 -5.14 -22.85 10.90
C SER A 5 -5.08 -21.77 9.84
N GLU A 6 -6.25 -21.45 9.30
CA GLU A 6 -6.44 -20.34 8.38
C GLU A 6 -6.16 -19.01 9.08
N LEU A 7 -6.39 -18.91 10.38
CA LEU A 7 -6.22 -17.66 11.11
C LEU A 7 -4.73 -17.31 11.32
N VAL A 8 -4.44 -16.02 11.31
CA VAL A 8 -3.09 -15.47 11.42
C VAL A 8 -2.94 -14.67 12.71
N LYS A 9 -1.91 -15.02 13.49
CA LYS A 9 -1.54 -14.27 14.70
C LYS A 9 -0.74 -13.00 14.41
N ARG A 10 0.08 -13.04 13.36
CA ARG A 10 1.11 -12.04 13.02
C ARG A 10 0.94 -11.57 11.57
N PHE A 11 0.41 -10.37 11.39
CA PHE A 11 0.05 -9.82 10.07
C PHE A 11 1.29 -9.50 9.21
N ASP A 12 2.36 -9.02 9.82
CA ASP A 12 3.67 -8.73 9.21
C ASP A 12 4.19 -9.88 8.33
N ARG A 13 4.07 -11.10 8.84
CA ARG A 13 4.51 -12.30 8.11
C ARG A 13 3.65 -12.56 6.88
N ILE A 14 2.33 -12.64 7.04
CA ILE A 14 1.44 -12.99 5.93
C ILE A 14 1.42 -11.90 4.86
N ARG A 15 1.52 -10.63 5.27
CA ARG A 15 1.63 -9.48 4.37
C ARG A 15 2.76 -9.66 3.36
N THR A 16 3.92 -10.12 3.83
CA THR A 16 5.09 -10.35 2.98
C THR A 16 4.82 -11.43 1.92
N TYR A 17 4.22 -12.55 2.32
CA TYR A 17 3.86 -13.62 1.39
C TYR A 17 2.79 -13.16 0.38
N VAL A 18 1.67 -12.60 0.85
CA VAL A 18 0.58 -12.15 -0.05
C VAL A 18 1.09 -11.14 -1.07
N ARG A 19 1.95 -10.20 -0.64
CA ARG A 19 2.62 -9.28 -1.55
C ARG A 19 3.50 -10.01 -2.56
N ASP A 20 4.26 -11.01 -2.13
CA ASP A 20 5.09 -11.79 -3.04
C ASP A 20 4.27 -12.54 -4.09
N PHE A 21 3.14 -13.16 -3.71
CA PHE A 21 2.24 -13.84 -4.65
C PHE A 21 1.47 -12.88 -5.57
N TYR A 22 1.14 -11.67 -5.10
CA TYR A 22 0.35 -10.69 -5.87
C TYR A 22 1.21 -9.76 -6.75
N VAL A 23 2.31 -9.24 -6.21
CA VAL A 23 3.15 -8.23 -6.88
C VAL A 23 4.25 -8.85 -7.71
N TYR A 24 4.93 -9.87 -7.17
CA TYR A 24 6.06 -10.50 -7.85
C TYR A 24 5.63 -11.73 -8.64
N GLY A 25 4.74 -12.55 -8.08
CA GLY A 25 4.24 -13.78 -8.69
C GLY A 25 5.37 -14.76 -9.06
N PHE A 26 5.00 -15.87 -9.71
CA PHE A 26 5.92 -16.78 -10.41
C PHE A 26 7.13 -17.32 -9.62
N LYS A 27 7.10 -17.24 -8.29
CA LYS A 27 8.12 -17.83 -7.42
C LYS A 27 7.82 -19.31 -7.19
N THR A 28 8.87 -20.11 -7.26
CA THR A 28 8.88 -21.52 -6.85
C THR A 28 9.09 -21.64 -5.35
N ARG A 29 8.85 -22.83 -4.78
CA ARG A 29 9.09 -23.09 -3.35
C ARG A 29 10.54 -22.80 -2.96
N GLU A 30 11.49 -23.06 -3.85
CA GLU A 30 12.92 -22.91 -3.63
C GLU A 30 13.37 -21.44 -3.61
N ASP A 31 12.60 -20.53 -4.23
CA ASP A 31 12.89 -19.09 -4.23
C ASP A 31 12.64 -18.42 -2.88
N TYR A 32 11.98 -19.12 -1.95
CA TYR A 32 11.73 -18.66 -0.59
C TYR A 32 12.84 -19.13 0.35
N SER A 33 13.87 -18.31 0.51
CA SER A 33 14.98 -18.55 1.44
C SER A 33 14.68 -18.21 2.90
N GLU A 34 13.59 -17.48 3.16
CA GLU A 34 13.19 -17.08 4.51
C GLU A 34 12.22 -18.08 5.15
N GLY A 35 12.77 -18.91 6.04
CA GLY A 35 12.02 -19.90 6.81
C GLY A 35 12.15 -21.33 6.28
N SER A 36 11.38 -22.26 6.87
CA SER A 36 11.36 -23.65 6.43
C SER A 36 10.36 -23.88 5.30
N GLY A 37 10.58 -24.87 4.44
CA GLY A 37 9.60 -25.23 3.39
C GLY A 37 8.19 -25.53 3.94
N ARG A 38 8.09 -26.02 5.19
CA ARG A 38 6.81 -26.20 5.89
C ARG A 38 6.10 -24.87 6.21
N THR A 39 6.85 -23.81 6.50
CA THR A 39 6.28 -22.48 6.63
C THR A 39 5.65 -22.06 5.32
N TYR A 40 6.41 -22.14 4.22
CA TYR A 40 5.91 -21.79 2.90
C TYR A 40 4.64 -22.55 2.56
N ASP A 41 4.63 -23.87 2.74
CA ASP A 41 3.46 -24.70 2.46
C ASP A 41 2.22 -24.28 3.28
N ASN A 42 2.41 -23.89 4.55
CA ASN A 42 1.32 -23.39 5.38
C ASN A 42 0.80 -22.02 4.90
N GLU A 43 1.68 -21.05 4.63
CA GLU A 43 1.24 -19.72 4.16
C GLU A 43 0.60 -19.80 2.78
N ARG A 44 1.12 -20.66 1.89
CA ARG A 44 0.51 -20.95 0.59
C ARG A 44 -0.90 -21.52 0.75
N ARG A 45 -1.12 -22.49 1.64
CA ARG A 45 -2.46 -23.05 1.89
C ARG A 45 -3.46 -22.00 2.40
N ARG A 46 -3.02 -21.06 3.24
CA ARG A 46 -3.87 -19.93 3.69
C ARG A 46 -4.27 -19.04 2.53
N ILE A 47 -3.30 -18.68 1.69
CA ILE A 47 -3.51 -17.86 0.51
C ILE A 47 -4.45 -18.56 -0.49
N GLU A 48 -4.26 -19.86 -0.71
CA GLU A 48 -5.18 -20.67 -1.53
C GLU A 48 -6.59 -20.71 -0.94
N SER A 49 -6.75 -20.79 0.39
CA SER A 49 -8.07 -20.73 1.03
C SER A 49 -8.76 -19.38 0.83
N TRP A 50 -8.09 -18.27 1.11
CA TRP A 50 -8.71 -16.94 1.03
C TRP A 50 -8.92 -16.43 -0.39
N PHE A 51 -8.08 -16.85 -1.33
CA PHE A 51 -8.04 -16.31 -2.68
C PHE A 51 -8.32 -17.35 -3.76
N SER A 52 -8.90 -18.51 -3.41
CA SER A 52 -9.17 -19.61 -4.34
C SER A 52 -9.66 -19.16 -5.74
N PRO A 53 -10.64 -18.22 -5.87
CA PRO A 53 -11.12 -17.76 -7.18
C PRO A 53 -10.10 -16.97 -8.03
N TYR A 54 -9.04 -16.47 -7.39
CA TYR A 54 -8.03 -15.59 -7.97
C TYR A 54 -6.64 -16.23 -8.05
N ILE A 55 -6.51 -17.48 -7.61
CA ILE A 55 -5.25 -18.21 -7.65
C ILE A 55 -5.06 -18.82 -9.02
N HIS A 56 -3.95 -18.44 -9.66
CA HIS A 56 -3.46 -19.08 -10.86
C HIS A 56 -2.23 -19.90 -10.54
N SER A 57 -2.12 -21.08 -11.15
CA SER A 57 -0.93 -21.91 -10.97
C SER A 57 -0.48 -22.54 -12.28
N GLU A 58 0.80 -22.42 -12.55
CA GLU A 58 1.45 -22.96 -13.74
C GLU A 58 2.65 -23.81 -13.34
N TYR A 59 2.97 -24.80 -14.15
CA TYR A 59 4.20 -25.56 -14.02
C TYR A 59 5.24 -24.97 -14.96
N ASN A 60 6.42 -24.65 -14.44
CA ASN A 60 7.54 -24.23 -15.29
C ASN A 60 8.11 -25.42 -16.08
N GLU A 61 9.07 -25.16 -16.97
CA GLU A 61 9.75 -26.17 -17.79
C GLU A 61 10.41 -27.28 -16.95
N GLU A 62 10.76 -26.99 -15.69
CA GLU A 62 11.31 -27.94 -14.71
C GLU A 62 10.23 -28.69 -13.89
N ARG A 63 8.95 -28.60 -14.27
CA ARG A 63 7.79 -29.16 -13.55
C ARG A 63 7.61 -28.65 -12.12
N LYS A 64 8.15 -27.48 -11.78
CA LYS A 64 7.91 -26.82 -10.50
C LYS A 64 6.64 -25.98 -10.58
N LYS A 65 5.76 -26.16 -9.59
CA LYS A 65 4.51 -25.40 -9.47
C LYS A 65 4.82 -23.97 -9.00
N THR A 66 4.45 -23.01 -9.83
CA THR A 66 4.40 -21.59 -9.49
C THR A 66 2.97 -21.21 -9.17
N VAL A 67 2.80 -20.24 -8.28
CA VAL A 67 1.48 -19.74 -7.84
C VAL A 67 1.50 -18.22 -7.90
N ALA A 68 0.42 -17.63 -8.39
CA ALA A 68 0.23 -16.19 -8.46
C ALA A 68 -1.23 -15.83 -8.13
N ILE A 69 -1.43 -14.63 -7.59
CA ILE A 69 -2.75 -14.04 -7.41
C ILE A 69 -3.01 -13.12 -8.60
N ILE A 70 -4.00 -13.44 -9.44
CA ILE A 70 -4.38 -12.64 -10.61
C ILE A 70 -5.76 -12.05 -10.38
N VAL A 71 -5.82 -10.72 -10.28
CA VAL A 71 -7.07 -9.99 -10.04
C VAL A 71 -7.21 -8.86 -11.05
N HIS A 72 -8.37 -8.80 -11.70
CA HIS A 72 -8.73 -7.70 -12.59
C HIS A 72 -9.60 -6.70 -11.82
N SER A 73 -9.03 -5.54 -11.47
CA SER A 73 -9.72 -4.47 -10.71
C SER A 73 -11.08 -4.09 -11.29
N ASN A 74 -11.19 -4.03 -12.62
CA ASN A 74 -12.43 -3.68 -13.32
C ASN A 74 -13.55 -4.75 -13.23
N ARG A 75 -13.26 -5.96 -12.75
CA ARG A 75 -14.21 -7.08 -12.64
C ARG A 75 -14.63 -7.36 -11.20
N ILE A 76 -14.02 -6.70 -10.22
CA ILE A 76 -14.33 -6.88 -8.80
C ILE A 76 -14.97 -5.60 -8.25
N ALA A 77 -15.91 -5.77 -7.32
CA ALA A 77 -16.48 -4.64 -6.56
C ALA A 77 -15.77 -4.45 -5.21
N VAL A 78 -15.18 -5.52 -4.67
CA VAL A 78 -14.53 -5.56 -3.36
C VAL A 78 -13.11 -6.05 -3.53
N ASN A 79 -12.16 -5.36 -2.90
CA ASN A 79 -10.78 -5.79 -2.86
C ASN A 79 -10.67 -7.13 -2.10
N PRO A 80 -10.27 -8.24 -2.78
CA PRO A 80 -10.19 -9.54 -2.13
C PRO A 80 -9.16 -9.55 -0.99
N LEU A 81 -8.13 -8.70 -1.05
CA LEU A 81 -7.06 -8.64 -0.05
C LEU A 81 -7.54 -8.19 1.34
N PHE A 82 -8.77 -7.68 1.47
CA PHE A 82 -9.40 -7.46 2.78
C PHE A 82 -9.53 -8.74 3.60
N SER A 83 -9.63 -9.92 2.97
CA SER A 83 -9.70 -11.21 3.66
C SER A 83 -8.52 -11.46 4.60
N VAL A 84 -7.32 -10.95 4.26
CA VAL A 84 -6.12 -11.09 5.09
C VAL A 84 -6.26 -10.36 6.43
N TRP A 85 -6.94 -9.21 6.43
CA TRP A 85 -7.23 -8.47 7.66
C TRP A 85 -8.34 -9.13 8.48
N LYS A 86 -9.33 -9.74 7.81
CA LYS A 86 -10.42 -10.49 8.47
C LYS A 86 -9.94 -11.81 9.09
N SER A 87 -8.79 -12.34 8.68
CA SER A 87 -8.27 -13.63 9.15
C SER A 87 -7.44 -13.54 10.44
N LYS A 88 -7.46 -12.42 11.16
CA LYS A 88 -6.74 -12.28 12.43
C LYS A 88 -7.26 -13.31 13.45
N SER A 89 -6.34 -14.01 14.12
CA SER A 89 -6.70 -15.03 15.12
C SER A 89 -7.12 -14.40 16.46
N PHE A 90 -8.17 -14.93 17.06
CA PHE A 90 -8.62 -14.59 18.41
C PHE A 90 -8.69 -15.85 19.26
N THR A 91 -8.51 -15.72 20.58
CA THR A 91 -8.79 -16.82 21.52
C THR A 91 -10.26 -16.85 21.91
N SER A 92 -10.76 -17.99 22.41
CA SER A 92 -12.11 -18.07 22.97
C SER A 92 -12.33 -17.03 24.08
N ASN A 93 -11.30 -16.82 24.92
CA ASN A 93 -11.34 -15.81 25.98
C ASN A 93 -11.44 -14.38 25.41
N ASP A 94 -10.73 -14.06 24.32
CA ASP A 94 -10.83 -12.75 23.67
C ASP A 94 -12.26 -12.45 23.22
N ILE A 95 -12.93 -13.44 22.62
CA ILE A 95 -14.30 -13.32 22.13
C ILE A 95 -15.26 -13.15 23.32
N MET A 96 -15.16 -14.02 24.33
CA MET A 96 -16.03 -13.97 25.51
C MET A 96 -15.89 -12.66 26.27
N LEU A 97 -14.64 -12.24 26.55
CA LEU A 97 -14.39 -10.98 27.24
C LEU A 97 -14.89 -9.77 26.44
N HIS A 98 -14.78 -9.79 25.10
CA HIS A 98 -15.32 -8.71 24.28
C HIS A 98 -16.82 -8.49 24.54
N PHE A 99 -17.61 -9.56 24.45
CA PHE A 99 -19.06 -9.46 24.63
C PHE A 99 -19.46 -9.19 26.08
N PHE A 100 -18.88 -9.90 27.04
CA PHE A 100 -19.29 -9.75 28.44
C PHE A 100 -18.88 -8.41 29.04
N ILE A 101 -17.69 -7.88 28.71
CA ILE A 101 -17.26 -6.57 29.19
C ILE A 101 -18.17 -5.47 28.62
N LEU A 102 -18.52 -5.54 27.34
CA LEU A 102 -19.37 -4.54 26.70
C LEU A 102 -20.82 -4.58 27.20
N ASP A 103 -21.36 -5.78 27.48
CA ASP A 103 -22.68 -5.94 28.10
C ASP A 103 -22.67 -5.46 29.57
N LEU A 104 -21.64 -5.79 30.35
CA LEU A 104 -21.50 -5.38 31.74
C LEU A 104 -21.45 -3.84 31.88
N PHE A 105 -20.63 -3.18 31.06
CA PHE A 105 -20.53 -1.71 31.05
C PHE A 105 -21.63 -1.02 30.24
N GLY A 106 -22.56 -1.77 29.64
CA GLY A 106 -23.69 -1.24 28.88
C GLY A 106 -24.56 -0.27 29.69
N ASN A 107 -24.61 -0.46 31.01
CA ASN A 107 -25.43 0.32 31.94
C ASN A 107 -24.74 1.61 32.45
N GLY A 108 -23.52 1.93 31.97
CA GLY A 108 -22.76 3.10 32.41
C GLY A 108 -22.00 2.91 33.74
N SER A 109 -21.95 1.70 34.28
CA SER A 109 -21.22 1.38 35.50
C SER A 109 -19.70 1.48 35.31
N PHE A 110 -19.00 1.72 36.42
CA PHE A 110 -17.55 1.75 36.49
C PHE A 110 -17.05 0.71 37.49
N TYR A 111 -16.11 -0.14 37.08
CA TYR A 111 -15.57 -1.23 37.90
C TYR A 111 -14.05 -1.28 37.81
N THR A 112 -13.40 -1.68 38.90
CA THR A 112 -11.98 -2.08 38.86
C THR A 112 -11.81 -3.38 38.10
N ALA A 113 -10.56 -3.75 37.77
CA ALA A 113 -10.30 -5.02 37.09
C ALA A 113 -10.73 -6.24 37.92
N ASP A 114 -10.61 -6.16 39.25
CA ASP A 114 -10.98 -7.24 40.16
C ASP A 114 -12.51 -7.33 40.29
N GLU A 115 -13.18 -6.20 40.51
CA GLU A 115 -14.66 -6.13 40.52
C GLU A 115 -15.27 -6.57 39.17
N THR A 116 -14.62 -6.23 38.05
CA THR A 116 -15.05 -6.70 36.73
C THR A 116 -14.96 -8.23 36.66
N ALA A 117 -13.88 -8.84 37.15
CA ALA A 117 -13.75 -10.30 37.16
C ALA A 117 -14.83 -10.96 38.03
N ASP A 118 -15.11 -10.39 39.21
CA ASP A 118 -16.16 -10.87 40.12
C ASP A 118 -17.56 -10.73 39.49
N GLU A 119 -17.87 -9.60 38.86
CA GLU A 119 -19.14 -9.39 38.16
C GLU A 119 -19.31 -10.30 36.95
N LEU A 120 -18.23 -10.58 36.22
CA LEU A 120 -18.25 -11.55 35.13
C LEU A 120 -18.58 -12.96 35.64
N GLN A 121 -18.03 -13.35 36.80
CA GLN A 121 -18.36 -14.61 37.45
C GLN A 121 -19.82 -14.64 37.93
N ASN A 122 -20.28 -13.57 38.59
CA ASN A 122 -21.63 -13.49 39.14
C ASN A 122 -22.72 -13.51 38.06
N ARG A 123 -22.52 -12.74 36.97
CA ARG A 123 -23.53 -12.55 35.93
C ARG A 123 -23.52 -13.64 34.86
N TYR A 124 -22.35 -14.15 34.49
CA TYR A 124 -22.21 -15.11 33.39
C TYR A 124 -21.74 -16.51 33.84
N GLY A 125 -21.37 -16.69 35.11
CA GLY A 125 -20.92 -17.98 35.66
C GLY A 125 -19.52 -18.40 35.21
N ILE A 126 -18.69 -17.46 34.74
CA ILE A 126 -17.38 -17.75 34.15
C ILE A 126 -16.29 -17.02 34.92
N LEU A 127 -15.35 -17.80 35.45
CA LEU A 127 -14.21 -17.28 36.19
C LEU A 127 -13.08 -16.92 35.23
N PHE A 128 -12.73 -15.63 35.19
CA PHE A 128 -11.51 -15.15 34.54
C PHE A 128 -10.48 -14.75 35.59
N ASP A 129 -9.21 -14.93 35.29
CA ASP A 129 -8.16 -14.35 36.13
C ASP A 129 -8.17 -12.82 35.99
N SER A 130 -8.04 -12.11 37.11
CA SER A 130 -8.09 -10.64 37.12
C SER A 130 -7.02 -9.98 36.24
N GLN A 131 -5.90 -10.68 35.99
CA GLN A 131 -4.84 -10.15 35.13
C GLN A 131 -5.24 -10.17 33.65
N THR A 132 -5.94 -11.20 33.18
CA THR A 132 -6.49 -11.29 31.83
C THR A 132 -7.57 -10.24 31.62
N VAL A 133 -8.49 -10.08 32.59
CA VAL A 133 -9.50 -9.01 32.55
C VAL A 133 -8.81 -7.65 32.51
N ARG A 134 -7.83 -7.40 33.38
CA ARG A 134 -7.06 -6.14 33.40
C ARG A 134 -6.40 -5.83 32.06
N LYS A 135 -5.76 -6.82 31.43
CA LYS A 135 -5.13 -6.65 30.10
C LYS A 135 -6.17 -6.23 29.06
N LYS A 136 -7.35 -6.83 29.08
CA LYS A 136 -8.44 -6.49 28.15
C LYS A 136 -9.01 -5.09 28.40
N LEU A 137 -9.16 -4.69 29.66
CA LEU A 137 -9.62 -3.35 30.03
C LEU A 137 -8.64 -2.26 29.58
N VAL A 138 -7.34 -2.47 29.81
CA VAL A 138 -6.27 -1.56 29.34
C VAL A 138 -6.22 -1.51 27.82
N GLU A 139 -6.37 -2.65 27.14
CA GLU A 139 -6.48 -2.69 25.67
C GLU A 139 -7.64 -1.82 25.20
N TYR A 140 -8.83 -1.95 25.80
CA TYR A 140 -10.03 -1.21 25.36
C TYR A 140 -10.01 0.26 25.73
N GLU A 141 -9.33 0.62 26.82
CA GLU A 141 -9.00 2.01 27.13
C GLU A 141 -8.06 2.61 26.08
N SER A 142 -7.00 1.88 25.69
CA SER A 142 -6.08 2.33 24.64
C SER A 142 -6.75 2.48 23.25
N LEU A 143 -7.80 1.69 23.00
CA LEU A 143 -8.61 1.74 21.78
C LEU A 143 -9.73 2.80 21.84
N GLY A 144 -9.91 3.50 22.96
CA GLY A 144 -10.98 4.49 23.13
C GLY A 144 -12.39 3.90 23.21
N ILE A 145 -12.52 2.62 23.57
CA ILE A 145 -13.81 1.94 23.77
C ILE A 145 -14.27 2.14 25.23
N LEU A 146 -13.32 2.07 26.16
CA LEU A 146 -13.54 2.32 27.59
C LEU A 146 -12.84 3.60 28.01
N SER A 147 -13.32 4.16 29.12
CA SER A 147 -12.71 5.28 29.83
C SER A 147 -12.22 4.81 31.19
N VAL A 148 -11.18 5.45 31.71
CA VAL A 148 -10.64 5.17 33.03
C VAL A 148 -10.85 6.36 33.96
N ARG A 149 -11.32 6.10 35.18
CA ARG A 149 -11.44 7.06 36.28
C ARG A 149 -10.53 6.61 37.43
N LYS A 150 -9.78 7.55 37.99
CA LYS A 150 -8.89 7.28 39.11
C LYS A 150 -9.56 7.72 40.42
N GLU A 151 -9.83 6.76 41.29
CA GLU A 151 -10.34 7.00 42.65
C GLU A 151 -9.29 6.55 43.68
N GLY A 152 -8.55 7.53 44.20
CA GLY A 152 -7.41 7.26 45.09
C GLY A 152 -6.32 6.42 44.40
N ARG A 153 -6.12 5.18 44.87
CA ARG A 153 -5.18 4.21 44.27
C ARG A 153 -5.85 3.25 43.28
N ARG A 154 -7.17 3.29 43.13
CA ARG A 154 -7.94 2.38 42.28
C ARG A 154 -8.16 2.99 40.89
N LEU A 155 -8.10 2.14 39.87
CA LEU A 155 -8.45 2.46 38.49
C LEU A 155 -9.77 1.79 38.16
N LEU A 156 -10.78 2.60 37.86
CA LEU A 156 -12.12 2.19 37.52
C LEU A 156 -12.31 2.35 36.02
N TYR A 157 -12.72 1.29 35.35
CA TYR A 157 -13.00 1.28 33.92
C TYR A 157 -14.51 1.32 33.72
N GLY A 158 -14.97 2.06 32.72
CA GLY A 158 -16.37 2.10 32.34
C GLY A 158 -16.50 2.47 30.86
N ARG A 159 -17.67 2.26 30.29
CA ARG A 159 -17.92 2.58 28.88
C ARG A 159 -17.68 4.07 28.64
N LEU A 160 -16.94 4.42 27.59
CA LEU A 160 -16.79 5.81 27.19
C LEU A 160 -18.12 6.29 26.59
N GLU A 161 -18.77 7.27 27.20
CA GLU A 161 -20.01 7.86 26.69
C GLU A 161 -19.72 8.62 25.38
N ASN A 162 -20.33 8.17 24.27
CA ASN A 162 -20.44 8.84 22.97
C ASN A 162 -19.13 9.40 22.35
N CYS A 163 -18.36 8.53 21.69
CA CYS A 163 -17.19 8.91 20.88
C CYS A 163 -17.52 9.46 19.47
N CYS A 164 -18.69 10.07 19.27
CA CYS A 164 -19.00 10.80 18.03
C CYS A 164 -18.73 12.31 18.18
N GLY A 165 -17.69 12.67 18.93
CA GLY A 165 -17.28 14.05 19.06
C GLY A 165 -15.92 14.20 19.71
N ASP A 166 -14.89 14.36 18.88
CA ASP A 166 -13.68 15.05 19.29
C ASP A 166 -14.10 16.44 19.81
N LYS A 167 -13.98 16.68 21.11
CA LYS A 167 -14.30 17.98 21.72
C LYS A 167 -13.39 19.12 21.24
N GLU A 168 -12.31 18.81 20.53
CA GLU A 168 -11.33 19.79 20.05
C GLU A 168 -11.51 20.17 18.57
N ASN A 169 -12.32 19.45 17.79
CA ASN A 169 -12.60 19.74 16.37
C ASN A 169 -14.06 20.17 16.13
N ALA A 170 -14.66 20.88 17.08
CA ALA A 170 -16.03 21.41 17.02
C ALA A 170 -16.24 22.54 15.99
N SER A 171 -15.51 22.52 14.87
CA SER A 171 -15.64 23.47 13.75
C SER A 171 -15.96 22.80 12.41
N SER A 172 -16.05 21.46 12.36
CA SER A 172 -16.54 20.76 11.16
C SER A 172 -17.98 20.25 11.38
N ASN A 173 -18.91 20.81 10.61
CA ASN A 173 -20.37 20.64 10.66
C ASN A 173 -20.90 19.22 10.35
N LEU A 174 -20.45 18.17 11.04
CA LEU A 174 -21.03 16.82 10.86
C LEU A 174 -21.17 16.05 12.18
N HIS A 175 -21.84 16.63 13.16
CA HIS A 175 -22.30 15.87 14.32
C HIS A 175 -23.66 15.23 13.99
N TRP A 176 -23.65 13.92 13.70
CA TRP A 176 -24.87 13.12 13.67
C TRP A 176 -25.27 12.79 15.12
N THR A 177 -26.42 13.29 15.56
CA THR A 177 -26.95 13.10 16.92
C THR A 177 -28.10 12.08 16.99
N GLY A 178 -28.41 11.40 15.88
CA GLY A 178 -29.44 10.34 15.83
C GLY A 178 -28.90 8.96 16.19
N PRO A 179 -29.76 7.95 16.41
CA PRO A 179 -29.33 6.57 16.61
C PRO A 179 -28.51 6.08 15.41
N ALA A 180 -27.37 5.42 15.65
CA ALA A 180 -26.53 4.87 14.58
C ALA A 180 -27.32 3.92 13.65
N GLU A 181 -28.33 3.25 14.20
CA GLU A 181 -29.22 2.35 13.47
C GLU A 181 -30.02 3.05 12.35
N GLU A 182 -30.43 4.30 12.54
CA GLU A 182 -31.18 5.05 11.52
C GLU A 182 -30.28 5.45 10.35
N LEU A 183 -29.05 5.88 10.65
CA LEU A 183 -28.04 6.21 9.64
C LEU A 183 -27.67 4.98 8.79
N THR A 184 -27.39 3.85 9.45
CA THR A 184 -26.99 2.59 8.77
C THR A 184 -28.09 1.97 7.89
N ARG A 185 -29.36 2.32 8.13
CA ARG A 185 -30.49 1.89 7.29
C ARG A 185 -30.71 2.78 6.06
N SER A 186 -30.12 3.97 6.01
CA SER A 186 -30.30 4.87 4.88
C SER A 186 -29.56 4.34 3.63
N PRO A 187 -30.20 4.33 2.45
CA PRO A 187 -29.54 3.94 1.20
C PRO A 187 -28.29 4.77 0.91
N GLY A 188 -28.34 6.08 1.19
CA GLY A 188 -27.21 6.98 1.00
C GLY A 188 -25.98 6.64 1.85
N PHE A 189 -26.18 6.12 3.08
CA PHE A 189 -25.08 5.63 3.89
C PHE A 189 -24.44 4.37 3.27
N ILE A 190 -25.25 3.42 2.78
CA ILE A 190 -24.74 2.21 2.12
C ILE A 190 -23.96 2.56 0.86
N ASP A 191 -24.45 3.51 0.05
CA ASP A 191 -23.76 4.00 -1.14
C ASP A 191 -22.44 4.69 -0.77
N MET A 192 -22.44 5.53 0.26
CA MET A 192 -21.25 6.17 0.79
C MET A 192 -20.20 5.13 1.22
N VAL A 193 -20.59 4.15 2.05
CA VAL A 193 -19.68 3.10 2.53
C VAL A 193 -19.18 2.26 1.35
N SER A 194 -20.03 1.92 0.39
CA SER A 194 -19.67 1.17 -0.82
C SER A 194 -18.65 1.94 -1.68
N PHE A 195 -18.79 3.26 -1.80
CA PHE A 195 -17.84 4.09 -2.52
C PHE A 195 -16.48 4.17 -1.80
N TYR A 196 -16.49 4.45 -0.49
CA TYR A 196 -15.26 4.60 0.29
C TYR A 196 -14.53 3.28 0.57
N GLN A 197 -15.21 2.14 0.50
CA GLN A 197 -14.59 0.81 0.56
C GLN A 197 -13.51 0.64 -0.54
N GLY A 198 -13.70 1.23 -1.71
CA GLY A 198 -12.73 1.15 -2.82
C GLY A 198 -11.90 2.41 -3.00
N CYS A 199 -12.46 3.60 -2.77
CA CYS A 199 -11.82 4.85 -3.18
C CYS A 199 -10.80 5.39 -2.15
N ALA A 200 -11.02 5.16 -0.86
CA ALA A 200 -10.18 5.73 0.20
C ALA A 200 -9.16 4.73 0.77
N PRO A 201 -8.06 5.22 1.38
CA PRO A 201 -7.25 4.41 2.28
C PRO A 201 -8.12 3.79 3.38
N PHE A 202 -7.71 2.64 3.91
CA PHE A 202 -8.46 1.92 4.95
C PHE A 202 -9.84 1.43 4.48
N GLY A 203 -10.01 1.16 3.19
CA GLY A 203 -11.25 0.61 2.61
C GLY A 203 -11.74 -0.70 3.27
N PHE A 204 -10.84 -1.40 3.98
CA PHE A 204 -11.18 -2.50 4.87
C PHE A 204 -12.29 -2.15 5.87
N ILE A 205 -12.29 -0.93 6.43
CA ILE A 205 -13.32 -0.48 7.38
C ILE A 205 -14.69 -0.49 6.70
N GLY A 206 -14.78 0.05 5.49
CA GLY A 206 -16.01 0.03 4.70
C GLY A 206 -16.47 -1.40 4.40
N SER A 207 -15.53 -2.30 4.11
CA SER A 207 -15.85 -3.72 3.95
C SER A 207 -16.42 -4.35 5.22
N THR A 208 -15.85 -4.07 6.39
CA THR A 208 -16.34 -4.62 7.66
C THR A 208 -17.72 -4.07 8.00
N ILE A 209 -17.98 -2.79 7.73
CA ILE A 209 -19.32 -2.19 7.94
C ILE A 209 -20.35 -2.90 7.04
N LEU A 210 -20.06 -3.11 5.76
CA LEU A 210 -20.97 -3.80 4.84
C LEU A 210 -21.20 -5.26 5.24
N ASP A 211 -20.14 -5.98 5.63
CA ASP A 211 -20.27 -7.36 6.14
C ASP A 211 -21.20 -7.43 7.36
N ASN A 212 -21.02 -6.51 8.32
CA ASN A 212 -21.84 -6.44 9.53
C ASN A 212 -23.31 -6.13 9.23
N LEU A 213 -23.56 -5.33 8.18
CA LEU A 213 -24.91 -5.02 7.69
C LEU A 213 -25.47 -6.08 6.73
N GLN A 214 -24.70 -7.13 6.42
CA GLN A 214 -25.04 -8.16 5.44
C GLN A 214 -25.38 -7.54 4.07
N LYS A 215 -24.58 -6.56 3.66
CA LYS A 215 -24.69 -5.85 2.38
C LYS A 215 -23.44 -6.08 1.54
N GLU A 216 -23.60 -5.94 0.24
CA GLU A 216 -22.50 -6.04 -0.72
C GLU A 216 -22.46 -4.77 -1.59
N ASN A 217 -21.26 -4.45 -2.07
CA ASN A 217 -21.09 -3.36 -3.02
C ASN A 217 -21.55 -3.81 -4.41
N THR A 218 -22.73 -3.35 -4.82
CA THR A 218 -23.32 -3.64 -6.14
C THR A 218 -23.27 -2.45 -7.09
N VAL A 219 -22.93 -1.27 -6.57
CA VAL A 219 -23.05 0.02 -7.27
C VAL A 219 -21.73 0.44 -7.91
N PHE A 220 -20.61 0.29 -7.20
CA PHE A 220 -19.33 0.87 -7.61
C PHE A 220 -18.34 -0.21 -8.07
N ARG A 221 -17.68 0.04 -9.20
CA ARG A 221 -16.53 -0.73 -9.67
C ARG A 221 -15.45 0.23 -10.17
N LEU A 222 -14.22 -0.03 -9.80
CA LEU A 222 -13.09 0.85 -10.10
C LEU A 222 -12.22 0.24 -11.19
N LYS A 223 -12.04 0.98 -12.29
CA LYS A 223 -11.21 0.52 -13.41
C LYS A 223 -9.72 0.41 -13.02
N HIS A 224 -9.21 1.44 -12.34
CA HIS A 224 -7.81 1.53 -11.93
C HIS A 224 -7.76 1.60 -10.40
N ASP A 225 -7.69 0.45 -9.75
CA ASP A 225 -7.57 0.33 -8.30
C ASP A 225 -6.26 -0.38 -7.94
N PHE A 226 -5.60 0.08 -6.88
CA PHE A 226 -4.32 -0.42 -6.41
C PHE A 226 -4.53 -1.25 -5.15
N LEU A 227 -5.05 -2.47 -5.34
CA LEU A 227 -5.48 -3.37 -4.26
C LEU A 227 -4.42 -3.59 -3.17
N VAL A 228 -3.13 -3.60 -3.56
CA VAL A 228 -1.97 -3.78 -2.68
C VAL A 228 -1.91 -2.77 -1.54
N HIS A 229 -2.54 -1.60 -1.71
CA HIS A 229 -2.62 -0.56 -0.69
C HIS A 229 -3.14 -1.08 0.64
N THR A 230 -4.08 -2.04 0.63
CA THR A 230 -4.60 -2.58 1.89
C THR A 230 -3.55 -3.34 2.69
N LEU A 231 -2.56 -3.93 2.03
CA LEU A 231 -1.46 -4.62 2.71
C LEU A 231 -0.54 -3.61 3.43
N GLU A 232 -0.50 -2.37 2.97
CA GLU A 232 0.32 -1.29 3.51
C GLU A 232 -0.42 -0.44 4.56
N ASP A 233 -1.73 -0.63 4.72
CA ASP A 233 -2.56 0.24 5.57
C ASP A 233 -2.12 0.23 7.04
N GLU A 234 -1.61 -0.88 7.59
CA GLU A 234 -1.06 -0.92 8.96
C GLU A 234 0.12 0.06 9.12
N ILE A 235 1.02 0.08 8.14
CA ILE A 235 2.18 0.98 8.13
C ILE A 235 1.73 2.41 7.89
N LEU A 236 0.79 2.61 6.96
CA LEU A 236 0.24 3.92 6.67
C LEU A 236 -0.43 4.54 7.91
N LEU A 237 -1.18 3.76 8.69
CA LEU A 237 -1.83 4.24 9.90
C LEU A 237 -0.83 4.78 10.91
N GLU A 238 0.25 4.04 11.19
CA GLU A 238 1.30 4.46 12.12
C GLU A 238 2.03 5.71 11.61
N LEU A 239 2.29 5.80 10.31
CA LEU A 239 2.87 7.00 9.70
C LEU A 239 1.95 8.21 9.81
N LEU A 240 0.65 8.06 9.56
CA LEU A 240 -0.32 9.15 9.67
C LEU A 240 -0.49 9.61 11.12
N ARG A 241 -0.48 8.68 12.10
CA ARG A 241 -0.47 9.00 13.53
C ARG A 241 0.77 9.83 13.89
N ALA A 242 1.95 9.40 13.45
CA ALA A 242 3.18 10.14 13.69
C ALA A 242 3.19 11.53 13.04
N MET A 243 2.65 11.65 11.82
CA MET A 243 2.48 12.94 11.13
C MET A 243 1.50 13.84 11.87
N ARG A 244 0.37 13.32 12.36
CA ARG A 244 -0.63 14.09 13.12
C ARG A 244 -0.10 14.57 14.46
N GLU A 245 0.70 13.74 15.12
CA GLU A 245 1.26 14.02 16.46
C GLU A 245 2.63 14.71 16.40
N HIS A 246 3.13 15.02 15.19
CA HIS A 246 4.46 15.61 14.94
C HIS A 246 5.62 14.88 15.64
N LYS A 247 5.54 13.53 15.67
CA LYS A 247 6.51 12.65 16.34
C LYS A 247 7.54 12.07 15.40
N GLU A 248 8.74 11.83 15.93
CA GLU A 248 9.77 11.06 15.25
C GLU A 248 9.39 9.57 15.21
N ILE A 249 9.79 8.89 14.13
CA ILE A 249 9.58 7.45 13.96
C ILE A 249 10.91 6.73 13.81
N ARG A 250 10.91 5.46 14.18
CA ARG A 250 11.90 4.48 13.76
C ARG A 250 11.25 3.54 12.74
N LEU A 251 11.85 3.49 11.54
CA LEU A 251 11.41 2.67 10.44
C LEU A 251 12.42 1.54 10.17
N GLU A 252 11.90 0.36 9.90
CA GLU A 252 12.67 -0.82 9.51
C GLU A 252 12.43 -1.09 8.02
N ASN A 253 13.44 -0.85 7.19
CA ASN A 253 13.35 -0.95 5.75
C ASN A 253 14.14 -2.14 5.21
N LYS A 254 13.50 -3.00 4.41
CA LYS A 254 14.17 -4.13 3.75
C LYS A 254 14.53 -3.76 2.32
N SER A 255 15.83 -3.63 2.06
CA SER A 255 16.35 -3.34 0.72
C SER A 255 16.02 -4.47 -0.26
N ALA A 256 15.25 -4.17 -1.30
CA ALA A 256 14.99 -5.12 -2.38
C ALA A 256 16.26 -5.51 -3.17
N LYS A 257 17.29 -4.65 -3.19
CA LYS A 257 18.53 -4.89 -3.95
C LYS A 257 19.53 -5.77 -3.21
N THR A 258 19.65 -5.60 -1.90
CA THR A 258 20.69 -6.26 -1.08
C THR A 258 20.12 -7.27 -0.11
N GLY A 259 18.79 -7.32 0.07
CA GLY A 259 18.12 -8.13 1.09
C GLY A 259 18.37 -7.67 2.52
N ARG A 260 19.20 -6.63 2.72
CA ARG A 260 19.57 -6.13 4.04
C ARG A 260 18.45 -5.29 4.63
N THR A 261 18.24 -5.46 5.92
CA THR A 261 17.37 -4.62 6.72
C THR A 261 18.17 -3.46 7.28
N GLU A 262 17.65 -2.24 7.12
CA GLU A 262 18.23 -1.01 7.65
C GLU A 262 17.21 -0.33 8.58
N LEU A 263 17.68 0.06 9.76
CA LEU A 263 16.92 0.88 10.69
C LEU A 263 17.24 2.34 10.43
N THR A 264 16.20 3.15 10.22
CA THR A 264 16.33 4.59 10.04
C THR A 264 15.42 5.31 11.03
N GLU A 265 15.87 6.45 11.54
CA GLU A 265 15.10 7.33 12.39
C GLU A 265 14.92 8.67 11.70
N GLY A 266 13.75 9.28 11.92
CA GLY A 266 13.47 10.59 11.39
C GLY A 266 12.01 10.99 11.48
N ILE A 267 11.72 12.19 11.00
CA ILE A 267 10.40 12.81 11.08
C ILE A 267 9.64 12.54 9.77
N PRO A 268 8.49 11.85 9.79
CA PRO A 268 7.69 11.62 8.61
C PRO A 268 6.90 12.89 8.26
N LEU A 269 6.93 13.31 7.00
CA LEU A 269 6.38 14.62 6.59
C LEU A 269 5.29 14.52 5.53
N LYS A 270 5.39 13.60 4.57
CA LYS A 270 4.43 13.50 3.46
C LYS A 270 4.34 12.10 2.88
N ILE A 271 3.13 11.67 2.55
CA ILE A 271 2.90 10.46 1.76
C ILE A 271 2.76 10.87 0.29
N LEU A 272 3.60 10.30 -0.58
CA LEU A 272 3.56 10.50 -2.02
C LEU A 272 3.02 9.24 -2.69
N VAL A 273 2.02 9.39 -3.57
CA VAL A 273 1.40 8.27 -4.28
C VAL A 273 1.60 8.44 -5.77
N SER A 274 2.17 7.42 -6.42
CA SER A 274 2.33 7.40 -7.87
C SER A 274 0.96 7.19 -8.54
N THR A 275 0.53 8.15 -9.37
CA THR A 275 -0.71 8.01 -10.15
C THR A 275 -0.64 6.94 -11.24
N GLN A 276 0.57 6.57 -11.68
CA GLN A 276 0.78 5.56 -12.73
C GLN A 276 0.88 4.15 -12.17
N THR A 277 1.59 3.98 -11.06
CA THR A 277 1.93 2.64 -10.51
C THR A 277 1.22 2.33 -9.20
N GLY A 278 0.57 3.31 -8.60
CA GLY A 278 -0.03 3.20 -7.27
C GLY A 278 0.97 3.18 -6.13
N ARG A 279 2.27 3.04 -6.38
CA ARG A 279 3.28 2.91 -5.32
C ARG A 279 3.23 4.10 -4.36
N ARG A 280 3.17 3.80 -3.06
CA ARG A 280 3.16 4.78 -1.98
C ARG A 280 4.56 4.92 -1.39
N TYR A 281 4.94 6.14 -1.09
CA TYR A 281 6.23 6.50 -0.48
C TYR A 281 5.98 7.42 0.70
N VAL A 282 6.75 7.26 1.77
CA VAL A 282 6.85 8.24 2.85
C VAL A 282 8.12 9.04 2.67
N VAL A 283 7.99 10.37 2.73
CA VAL A 283 9.13 11.28 2.82
C VAL A 283 9.44 11.50 4.30
N VAL A 284 10.66 11.15 4.67
CA VAL A 284 11.17 11.26 6.03
C VAL A 284 12.35 12.21 6.03
N TYR A 285 12.35 13.18 6.94
CA TYR A 285 13.54 13.95 7.28
C TYR A 285 14.38 13.15 8.28
N GLN A 286 15.51 12.63 7.83
CA GLN A 286 16.43 11.89 8.68
C GLN A 286 17.19 12.86 9.59
N THR A 287 16.96 12.76 10.90
CA THR A 287 17.56 13.63 11.92
C THR A 287 19.08 13.51 11.96
N ARG A 288 19.61 12.29 11.83
CA ARG A 288 21.06 12.01 11.83
C ARG A 288 21.80 12.60 10.63
N THR A 289 21.24 12.44 9.42
CA THR A 289 21.91 12.88 8.18
C THR A 289 21.47 14.28 7.73
N LYS A 290 20.44 14.85 8.37
CA LYS A 290 19.82 16.14 8.04
C LYS A 290 19.38 16.22 6.58
N ARG A 291 18.78 15.13 6.06
CA ARG A 291 18.35 15.01 4.66
C ARG A 291 16.97 14.41 4.55
N PHE A 292 16.27 14.78 3.48
CA PHE A 292 15.05 14.11 3.06
C PHE A 292 15.38 12.78 2.39
N SER A 293 14.57 11.77 2.66
CA SER A 293 14.65 10.46 2.00
C SER A 293 13.25 9.91 1.81
N SER A 294 13.03 9.30 0.65
CA SER A 294 11.78 8.62 0.34
C SER A 294 11.91 7.12 0.61
N PHE A 295 11.01 6.56 1.39
CA PHE A 295 10.92 5.12 1.61
C PHE A 295 9.63 4.60 1.01
N ARG A 296 9.72 3.51 0.24
CA ARG A 296 8.52 2.85 -0.27
C ARG A 296 7.81 2.10 0.83
N LEU A 297 6.49 2.24 0.93
CA LEU A 297 5.71 1.60 1.98
C LEU A 297 5.79 0.07 1.90
N ASP A 298 5.82 -0.50 0.70
CA ASP A 298 5.96 -1.94 0.54
C ASP A 298 7.24 -2.47 1.21
N TYR A 299 8.36 -1.75 1.14
CA TYR A 299 9.62 -2.20 1.74
C TYR A 299 9.74 -1.99 3.26
N LEU A 300 8.77 -1.34 3.89
CA LEU A 300 8.74 -1.15 5.33
C LEU A 300 8.23 -2.40 6.03
N LEU A 301 9.05 -2.96 6.92
CA LEU A 301 8.67 -4.10 7.76
C LEU A 301 7.89 -3.63 8.99
N SER A 302 8.36 -2.57 9.64
CA SER A 302 7.73 -2.00 10.83
C SER A 302 7.98 -0.49 10.92
N VAL A 303 7.07 0.20 11.60
CA VAL A 303 7.18 1.60 11.98
C VAL A 303 6.79 1.70 13.45
N SER A 304 7.59 2.42 14.23
CA SER A 304 7.33 2.66 15.65
C SER A 304 7.51 4.14 15.97
N LEU A 305 6.58 4.71 16.74
CA LEU A 305 6.73 6.07 17.24
C LEU A 305 7.81 6.09 18.32
N LEU A 306 8.71 7.06 18.23
CA LEU A 306 9.71 7.31 19.26
C LEU A 306 9.09 8.18 20.36
N ALA A 307 9.35 7.82 21.61
CA ALA A 307 8.98 8.65 22.74
C ALA A 307 9.72 9.98 22.64
N SER A 308 8.97 11.06 22.47
CA SER A 308 9.54 12.41 22.46
C SER A 308 9.81 12.81 23.91
N GLU A 309 11.04 13.20 24.23
CA GLU A 309 11.29 14.00 25.44
C GLU A 309 10.46 15.29 25.33
N GLU A 310 9.97 15.84 26.44
CA GLU A 310 8.95 16.91 26.60
C GLU A 310 9.19 18.24 25.83
N LYS A 311 10.16 18.31 24.92
CA LYS A 311 10.37 19.43 24.01
C LYS A 311 9.33 19.44 22.91
N SER A 312 8.63 20.57 22.75
CA SER A 312 7.76 20.84 21.61
C SER A 312 8.53 20.66 20.28
N LEU A 313 8.17 19.62 19.53
CA LEU A 313 8.69 19.33 18.18
C LEU A 313 7.96 20.10 17.08
N GLU A 314 6.98 20.94 17.44
CA GLU A 314 6.10 21.66 16.53
C GLU A 314 6.86 22.59 15.56
N ALA A 315 7.72 23.46 16.11
CA ALA A 315 8.46 24.42 15.31
C ALA A 315 9.49 23.75 14.37
N PRO A 316 10.29 22.76 14.82
CA PRO A 316 11.12 21.96 13.92
C PRO A 316 10.33 21.24 12.83
N TYR A 317 9.17 20.66 13.17
CA TYR A 317 8.33 19.95 12.22
C TYR A 317 7.86 20.86 11.08
N GLU A 318 7.29 22.02 11.42
CA GLU A 318 6.82 22.99 10.42
C GLU A 318 7.97 23.57 9.59
N GLN A 319 9.16 23.74 10.17
CA GLN A 319 10.34 24.11 9.39
C GLN A 319 10.69 23.03 8.35
N HIS A 320 10.77 21.77 8.76
CA HIS A 320 11.11 20.67 7.85
C HIS A 320 10.05 20.45 6.77
N LYS A 321 8.78 20.65 7.09
CA LYS A 321 7.67 20.62 6.14
C LYS A 321 7.79 21.74 5.10
N ASN A 322 8.08 22.97 5.52
CA ASN A 322 8.33 24.09 4.61
C ASN A 322 9.55 23.86 3.72
N ASP A 323 10.63 23.29 4.27
CA ASP A 323 11.83 22.93 3.51
C ASP A 323 11.54 21.81 2.49
N LEU A 324 10.66 20.86 2.83
CA LEU A 324 10.20 19.83 1.91
C LEU A 324 9.43 20.45 0.74
N GLU A 325 8.46 21.33 0.99
CA GLU A 325 7.68 21.98 -0.08
C GLU A 325 8.56 22.77 -1.06
N LYS A 326 9.64 23.40 -0.58
CA LYS A 326 10.64 24.06 -1.45
C LYS A 326 11.46 23.08 -2.30
N ASN A 327 11.64 21.85 -1.82
CA ASN A 327 12.44 20.82 -2.48
C ASN A 327 11.63 19.97 -3.46
N LEU A 328 10.32 19.78 -3.24
CA LEU A 328 9.47 18.93 -4.09
C LEU A 328 9.53 19.30 -5.59
N PRO A 329 9.50 20.58 -6.02
CA PRO A 329 9.61 20.95 -7.43
C PRO A 329 10.92 20.48 -8.11
N LYS A 330 11.98 20.29 -7.32
CA LYS A 330 13.30 19.84 -7.78
C LYS A 330 13.41 18.32 -7.83
N THR A 331 12.39 17.58 -7.40
CA THR A 331 12.30 16.12 -7.60
C THR A 331 11.63 15.82 -8.93
N TRP A 332 12.06 14.77 -9.63
CA TRP A 332 11.32 14.28 -10.80
C TRP A 332 10.27 13.26 -10.40
N GLY A 333 10.65 12.29 -9.58
CA GLY A 333 9.76 11.30 -8.98
C GLY A 333 9.66 11.50 -7.48
N VAL A 334 10.49 10.78 -6.74
CA VAL A 334 10.48 10.76 -5.26
C VAL A 334 11.89 10.83 -4.67
N SER A 335 12.93 10.78 -5.51
CA SER A 335 14.33 10.75 -5.07
C SER A 335 14.84 12.15 -4.71
N PHE A 336 15.58 12.23 -3.59
CA PHE A 336 16.30 13.42 -3.13
C PHE A 336 17.83 13.31 -3.35
N GLY A 337 18.25 12.42 -4.26
CA GLY A 337 19.64 12.21 -4.65
C GLY A 337 20.51 11.51 -3.59
N ASP A 338 21.75 11.17 -3.96
CA ASP A 338 22.71 10.50 -3.06
C ASP A 338 23.41 11.52 -2.14
N GLY A 339 23.41 11.23 -0.82
CA GLY A 339 24.09 12.04 0.18
C GLY A 339 25.60 12.11 0.06
N ARG A 340 26.22 11.19 -0.69
CA ARG A 340 27.67 11.13 -0.90
C ARG A 340 28.17 12.08 -1.99
N ARG A 341 27.29 12.74 -2.73
CA ARG A 341 27.67 13.65 -3.82
C ARG A 341 27.82 15.10 -3.33
N LYS A 342 28.88 15.78 -3.83
CA LYS A 342 29.14 17.20 -3.58
C LYS A 342 28.10 18.10 -4.22
N GLU A 343 27.70 17.79 -5.45
CA GLU A 343 26.62 18.49 -6.16
C GLU A 343 25.27 17.97 -5.66
N ARG A 344 24.45 18.88 -5.12
CA ARG A 344 23.11 18.55 -4.61
C ARG A 344 22.06 18.51 -5.70
N LEU A 345 22.30 19.17 -6.83
CA LEU A 345 21.40 19.21 -7.96
C LEU A 345 22.17 18.80 -9.21
N GLU A 346 21.54 17.94 -9.99
CA GLU A 346 22.03 17.43 -11.26
C GLU A 346 21.31 18.16 -12.40
N MET A 347 22.07 18.60 -13.39
CA MET A 347 21.53 19.21 -14.59
C MET A 347 21.55 18.19 -15.73
N LEU A 348 20.42 18.05 -16.41
CA LEU A 348 20.28 17.20 -17.58
C LEU A 348 19.80 18.03 -18.76
N SER A 349 20.44 17.84 -19.91
CA SER A 349 20.07 18.49 -21.16
C SER A 349 20.09 17.47 -22.29
N PHE A 350 19.10 17.53 -23.18
CA PHE A 350 19.15 16.78 -24.43
C PHE A 350 18.52 17.57 -25.57
N THR A 351 19.01 17.31 -26.77
CA THR A 351 18.57 17.96 -28.00
C THR A 351 17.84 16.95 -28.86
N LEU A 352 16.68 17.31 -29.38
CA LEU A 352 15.85 16.51 -30.26
C LEU A 352 15.80 17.11 -31.67
N SER A 353 15.71 16.24 -32.66
CA SER A 353 15.31 16.55 -34.04
C SER A 353 13.89 16.03 -34.29
N LEU A 354 12.99 16.88 -34.77
CA LEU A 354 11.62 16.53 -35.11
C LEU A 354 11.09 17.38 -36.27
N ASN A 355 10.15 16.84 -37.04
CA ASN A 355 9.48 17.58 -38.11
C ASN A 355 8.34 18.43 -37.52
N GLU A 356 8.49 19.77 -37.49
CA GLU A 356 7.51 20.65 -36.84
C GLU A 356 6.09 20.58 -37.45
N GLU A 357 5.97 20.32 -38.75
CA GLU A 357 4.66 20.26 -39.42
C GLU A 357 3.89 18.97 -39.09
N ARG A 358 4.60 17.84 -39.02
CA ARG A 358 3.97 16.52 -38.79
C ARG A 358 4.00 16.08 -37.33
N GLU A 359 4.94 16.59 -36.55
CA GLU A 359 5.26 16.11 -35.20
C GLU A 359 5.16 17.20 -34.12
N ALA A 360 4.40 18.26 -34.36
CA ALA A 360 4.14 19.33 -33.37
C ALA A 360 3.70 18.79 -31.99
N HIS A 361 2.99 17.65 -31.96
CA HIS A 361 2.56 16.99 -30.73
C HIS A 361 3.71 16.58 -29.79
N ILE A 362 4.94 16.42 -30.31
CA ILE A 362 6.13 16.09 -29.50
C ILE A 362 6.54 17.29 -28.64
N ILE A 363 6.41 18.52 -29.16
CA ILE A 363 6.69 19.75 -28.41
C ILE A 363 5.69 19.88 -27.26
N SER A 364 4.38 19.75 -27.55
CA SER A 364 3.34 19.76 -26.53
C SER A 364 3.55 18.65 -25.48
N ARG A 365 4.09 17.50 -25.89
CA ARG A 365 4.45 16.41 -24.98
C ARG A 365 5.60 16.79 -24.06
N LEU A 366 6.64 17.46 -24.56
CA LEU A 366 7.75 17.98 -23.72
C LEU A 366 7.23 18.97 -22.69
N GLU A 367 6.33 19.88 -23.06
CA GLU A 367 5.75 20.86 -22.15
C GLU A 367 4.91 20.18 -21.06
N ARG A 368 4.02 19.26 -21.45
CA ARG A 368 3.10 18.57 -20.53
C ARG A 368 3.82 17.59 -19.60
N GLU A 369 4.77 16.82 -20.13
CA GLU A 369 5.42 15.72 -19.39
C GLU A 369 6.78 16.12 -18.80
N GLY A 370 7.38 17.23 -19.26
CA GLY A 370 8.68 17.73 -18.80
C GLY A 370 8.69 18.30 -17.37
N ARG A 371 7.53 18.36 -16.70
CA ARG A 371 7.38 18.62 -15.25
C ARG A 371 8.14 19.88 -14.74
N GLY A 372 8.23 20.96 -15.53
CA GLY A 372 8.97 22.17 -15.16
C GLY A 372 10.40 22.28 -15.69
N GLY A 373 10.78 21.46 -16.68
CA GLY A 373 11.98 21.71 -17.48
C GLY A 373 11.81 22.89 -18.46
N THR A 374 12.93 23.47 -18.88
CA THR A 374 12.98 24.54 -19.88
C THR A 374 13.10 23.94 -21.27
N ILE A 375 12.29 24.43 -22.20
CA ILE A 375 12.31 24.03 -23.61
C ILE A 375 12.76 25.23 -24.44
N THR A 376 13.75 25.03 -25.31
CA THR A 376 14.32 26.09 -26.13
C THR A 376 14.45 25.61 -27.57
N ARG A 377 13.89 26.37 -28.51
CA ARG A 377 14.11 26.15 -29.95
C ARG A 377 15.52 26.63 -30.31
N LEU A 378 16.35 25.73 -30.85
CA LEU A 378 17.70 26.07 -31.30
C LEU A 378 17.74 26.40 -32.79
N ASP A 379 16.98 25.66 -33.59
CA ASP A 379 16.86 25.82 -35.03
C ASP A 379 15.51 25.27 -35.51
N HIS A 380 15.20 25.37 -36.80
CA HIS A 380 14.03 24.75 -37.40
C HIS A 380 14.08 23.22 -37.25
N GLY A 381 13.14 22.66 -36.49
CA GLY A 381 13.07 21.23 -36.18
C GLY A 381 14.04 20.76 -35.10
N VAL A 382 14.83 21.66 -34.48
CA VAL A 382 15.82 21.31 -33.45
C VAL A 382 15.48 21.98 -32.12
N TRP A 383 15.20 21.16 -31.12
CA TRP A 383 14.71 21.60 -29.82
C TRP A 383 15.57 21.06 -28.68
N ARG A 384 15.89 21.91 -27.71
CA ARG A 384 16.60 21.53 -26.50
C ARG A 384 15.66 21.50 -25.31
N TYR A 385 15.74 20.44 -24.53
CA TYR A 385 15.14 20.36 -23.21
C TYR A 385 16.24 20.36 -22.15
N THR A 386 16.07 21.17 -21.11
CA THR A 386 17.01 21.27 -19.99
C THR A 386 16.26 21.28 -18.67
N ARG A 387 16.77 20.54 -17.67
CA ARG A 387 16.20 20.52 -16.33
C ARG A 387 17.25 20.31 -15.25
N GLU A 388 17.04 20.97 -14.13
CA GLU A 388 17.73 20.72 -12.87
C GLU A 388 16.86 19.88 -11.92
N CYS A 389 17.42 18.83 -11.32
CA CYS A 389 16.72 18.01 -10.32
C CYS A 389 17.69 17.28 -9.38
N PHE A 390 17.18 16.73 -8.27
CA PHE A 390 18.01 16.00 -7.30
C PHE A 390 18.59 14.68 -7.83
N ASP A 391 17.89 14.01 -8.74
CA ASP A 391 18.29 12.71 -9.30
C ASP A 391 17.83 12.60 -10.75
N CYS A 392 18.75 12.87 -11.68
CA CYS A 392 18.45 12.78 -13.11
C CYS A 392 18.20 11.34 -13.57
N ASN A 393 18.53 10.32 -12.79
CA ASN A 393 18.29 8.94 -13.18
C ASN A 393 16.78 8.61 -13.19
N GLU A 394 15.96 9.33 -12.41
CA GLU A 394 14.50 9.18 -12.45
C GLU A 394 13.89 9.65 -13.79
N LEU A 395 14.54 10.59 -14.51
CA LEU A 395 14.10 11.05 -15.84
C LEU A 395 14.37 10.02 -16.94
N MET A 396 15.30 9.09 -16.73
CA MET A 396 15.82 8.23 -17.80
C MET A 396 14.74 7.44 -18.56
N PRO A 397 13.74 6.81 -17.91
CA PRO A 397 12.67 6.13 -18.64
C PRO A 397 11.92 7.07 -19.58
N TRP A 398 11.64 8.31 -19.14
CA TRP A 398 10.96 9.31 -19.96
C TRP A 398 11.82 9.81 -21.12
N VAL A 399 13.09 10.15 -20.86
CA VAL A 399 14.05 10.57 -21.90
C VAL A 399 14.18 9.50 -23.00
N LYS A 400 14.28 8.22 -22.60
CA LYS A 400 14.37 7.09 -23.53
C LYS A 400 13.15 6.93 -24.44
N THR A 401 12.00 7.49 -24.09
CA THR A 401 10.83 7.46 -25.00
C THR A 401 11.00 8.33 -26.24
N PHE A 402 12.02 9.20 -26.28
CA PHE A 402 12.39 10.00 -27.45
C PHE A 402 13.55 9.39 -28.26
N THR A 403 13.90 8.13 -27.98
CA THR A 403 14.93 7.38 -28.73
C THR A 403 14.66 7.45 -30.23
N GLY A 404 15.71 7.67 -31.03
CA GLY A 404 15.62 7.91 -32.47
C GLY A 404 15.46 9.38 -32.88
N ARG A 405 15.15 10.28 -31.93
CA ARG A 405 15.10 11.74 -32.15
C ARG A 405 16.20 12.50 -31.43
N ILE A 406 16.81 11.88 -30.43
CA ILE A 406 17.86 12.50 -29.62
C ILE A 406 19.13 12.65 -30.47
N LEU A 407 19.53 13.91 -30.70
CA LEU A 407 20.78 14.29 -31.36
C LEU A 407 21.96 14.28 -30.39
N SER A 408 21.73 14.79 -29.18
CA SER A 408 22.75 14.90 -28.15
C SER A 408 22.13 14.75 -26.77
N PHE A 409 22.86 14.14 -25.85
CA PHE A 409 22.49 14.00 -24.45
C PHE A 409 23.67 14.41 -23.58
N SER A 410 23.43 15.22 -22.55
CA SER A 410 24.43 15.58 -21.55
C SER A 410 23.81 15.63 -20.15
N CYS A 411 24.61 15.28 -19.14
CA CYS A 411 24.22 15.36 -17.74
C CYS A 411 25.42 15.74 -16.90
N SER A 412 25.25 16.61 -15.89
CA SER A 412 26.33 16.95 -14.96
C SER A 412 26.85 15.70 -14.22
N ASN A 413 26.00 14.68 -14.09
CA ASN A 413 26.39 13.38 -13.60
C ASN A 413 26.89 12.46 -14.73
N SER A 414 28.21 12.36 -14.84
CA SER A 414 28.89 11.50 -15.81
C SER A 414 28.50 10.01 -15.76
N MET A 415 28.04 9.50 -14.60
CA MET A 415 27.59 8.10 -14.50
C MET A 415 26.26 7.88 -15.22
N ILE A 416 25.36 8.86 -15.17
CA ILE A 416 24.06 8.81 -15.86
C ILE A 416 24.28 8.95 -17.37
N GLU A 417 25.15 9.88 -17.77
CA GLU A 417 25.52 10.06 -19.17
C GLU A 417 26.13 8.79 -19.79
N LYS A 418 27.15 8.21 -19.15
CA LYS A 418 27.72 6.93 -19.58
C LYS A 418 26.69 5.80 -19.63
N LYS A 419 25.78 5.76 -18.64
CA LYS A 419 24.71 4.76 -18.60
C LYS A 419 23.76 4.92 -19.79
N PHE A 420 23.37 6.14 -20.15
CA PHE A 420 22.51 6.40 -21.30
C PHE A 420 23.13 5.85 -22.58
N PHE A 421 24.36 6.25 -22.91
CA PHE A 421 25.04 5.79 -24.13
C PHE A 421 25.25 4.28 -24.15
N ARG A 422 25.65 3.69 -23.02
CA ARG A 422 25.78 2.22 -22.91
C ARG A 422 24.45 1.50 -23.14
N ASP A 423 23.34 2.04 -22.63
CA ASP A 423 22.01 1.45 -22.83
C ASP A 423 21.60 1.53 -24.32
N MET A 424 21.94 2.63 -25.01
CA MET A 424 21.72 2.80 -26.45
C MET A 424 22.56 1.83 -27.29
N GLU A 425 23.84 1.66 -26.97
CA GLU A 425 24.71 0.67 -27.62
C GLU A 425 24.20 -0.76 -27.43
N ARG A 426 23.76 -1.09 -26.22
CA ARG A 426 23.21 -2.41 -25.92
C ARG A 426 21.93 -2.68 -26.70
N MET A 427 21.04 -1.68 -26.77
CA MET A 427 19.84 -1.75 -27.60
C MET A 427 20.22 -1.98 -29.07
N ALA A 428 21.16 -1.19 -29.61
CA ALA A 428 21.60 -1.33 -31.00
C ALA A 428 22.14 -2.74 -31.29
N LYS A 429 22.94 -3.33 -30.38
CA LYS A 429 23.44 -4.71 -30.51
C LYS A 429 22.31 -5.74 -30.56
N MET A 430 21.31 -5.61 -29.69
CA MET A 430 20.14 -6.52 -29.66
C MET A 430 19.36 -6.53 -30.99
N TYR A 431 19.33 -5.41 -31.71
CA TYR A 431 18.65 -5.32 -33.01
C TYR A 431 19.58 -5.60 -34.21
N ALA A 432 20.91 -5.51 -34.04
CA ALA A 432 21.90 -5.79 -35.08
C ALA A 432 22.29 -7.27 -35.16
N GLU A 433 22.23 -7.99 -34.04
CA GLU A 433 22.37 -9.45 -34.00
C GLU A 433 21.04 -10.07 -34.45
N SER A 434 20.99 -10.64 -35.67
CA SER A 434 19.84 -11.42 -36.14
C SER A 434 19.43 -12.43 -35.06
N PRO A 435 18.11 -12.66 -34.83
CA PRO A 435 17.69 -13.64 -33.85
C PRO A 435 18.35 -14.99 -34.17
N PRO A 436 18.87 -15.73 -33.16
CA PRO A 436 19.33 -17.09 -33.40
C PRO A 436 18.16 -17.85 -34.03
N HIS A 437 18.44 -18.45 -35.20
CA HIS A 437 17.50 -19.19 -36.02
C HIS A 437 16.38 -19.82 -35.20
N VAL A 438 15.17 -19.26 -35.28
CA VAL A 438 13.96 -20.03 -34.99
C VAL A 438 13.99 -21.12 -36.05
N HIS A 439 14.24 -22.36 -35.65
CA HIS A 439 14.18 -23.51 -36.53
C HIS A 439 12.89 -23.42 -37.34
N SER A 440 13.06 -23.39 -38.66
CA SER A 440 11.99 -23.49 -39.64
C SER A 440 11.13 -24.71 -39.33
N ALA A 441 9.97 -24.48 -38.70
CA ALA A 441 8.92 -25.49 -38.61
C ALA A 441 8.19 -25.53 -39.96
N GLU A 442 8.81 -26.15 -40.95
CA GLU A 442 8.06 -26.79 -42.03
C GLU A 442 7.37 -28.04 -41.48
N CYS A 443 6.12 -27.89 -41.01
CA CYS A 443 5.04 -28.87 -41.17
C CYS A 443 3.84 -28.50 -40.29
N ALA A 444 2.81 -27.92 -40.90
CA ALA A 444 1.44 -28.39 -40.74
C ALA A 444 0.55 -27.67 -41.77
N LYS A 445 0.09 -28.46 -42.74
CA LYS A 445 -0.92 -28.10 -43.71
C LYS A 445 -2.25 -27.80 -42.99
N SER A 446 -2.97 -26.81 -43.52
CA SER A 446 -4.42 -26.57 -43.40
C SER A 446 -4.94 -25.98 -42.08
N PRO A 447 -5.71 -24.87 -42.13
CA PRO A 447 -6.45 -24.37 -40.97
C PRO A 447 -7.65 -25.29 -40.67
N PRO A 448 -8.00 -25.55 -39.39
CA PRO A 448 -9.21 -26.28 -39.07
C PRO A 448 -10.44 -25.42 -39.42
N HIS A 449 -11.34 -26.00 -40.21
CA HIS A 449 -12.67 -25.50 -40.46
C HIS A 449 -13.41 -25.25 -39.13
N ILE A 450 -13.89 -24.04 -38.95
CA ILE A 450 -14.85 -23.69 -37.90
C ILE A 450 -16.19 -24.33 -38.31
N HIS A 451 -16.55 -25.45 -37.69
CA HIS A 451 -17.91 -25.96 -37.76
C HIS A 451 -18.81 -25.03 -36.93
N SER A 452 -19.70 -24.34 -37.64
CA SER A 452 -20.91 -23.72 -37.08
C SER A 452 -21.76 -24.82 -36.44
N ALA A 453 -21.95 -24.74 -35.12
CA ALA A 453 -22.97 -25.53 -34.44
C ALA A 453 -24.34 -24.94 -34.82
N ASP A 454 -25.04 -25.66 -35.71
CA ASP A 454 -26.44 -25.42 -36.02
C ASP A 454 -27.31 -25.64 -34.78
N ARG A 455 -28.27 -24.73 -34.64
CA ARG A 455 -29.40 -24.83 -33.71
C ARG A 455 -30.36 -25.87 -34.27
N GLU A 456 -30.42 -27.05 -33.68
CA GLU A 456 -31.58 -27.92 -33.84
C GLU A 456 -32.71 -27.46 -32.92
N VAL A 457 -33.71 -26.87 -33.56
CA VAL A 457 -35.07 -26.71 -33.05
C VAL A 457 -35.75 -28.07 -33.16
N ASN A 458 -35.98 -28.75 -32.04
CA ASN A 458 -36.96 -29.83 -32.00
C ASN A 458 -38.30 -29.26 -31.57
N ASN A 459 -39.22 -29.25 -32.54
CA ASN A 459 -40.62 -28.92 -32.40
C ASN A 459 -41.40 -30.22 -32.13
N ASP A 460 -42.42 -30.12 -31.28
CA ASP A 460 -43.37 -31.17 -30.95
C ASP A 460 -44.01 -31.84 -32.19
N GLY A 461 -44.36 -33.12 -32.07
CA GLY A 461 -45.30 -33.77 -32.99
C GLY A 461 -45.39 -35.29 -32.90
N ALA A 462 -46.42 -35.76 -32.18
CA ALA A 462 -47.03 -37.10 -32.15
C ALA A 462 -46.42 -38.15 -31.21
#